data_AF-A0A9P6E7X9-F1
#
_entry.id   AF-A0A9P6E7X9-F1
#
_cell.length_a   1.000
_cell.length_b   1.000
_cell.length_c   1.000
_cell.angle_alpha   90.00
_cell.angle_beta   90.00
_cell.angle_gamma   90.00
#
_symmetry.space_group_name_H-M   'P 1'
#
loop_
_entity.id
_entity.type
_entity.pdbx_description
1 polymer ?
#
loop_
_entity_poly.entity_id
_entity_poly.type
_entity_poly.pdbx_seq_one_letter_code
_entity_poly.pdbx_strand_id
1 'polypeptide(L)'
;MVTTPYDALSSGDSDKAIALLIANPNLATIYEFTQAFEQLCMKHPDKINIFASTLSSASQSDRISQFTICDADETLNEPFDGVFRREIYETIKRLLYTTADTSIIPSDKYIIASLISGVAILTNLCISDVQLIEIAQGLHFPRSKYREIFGEKKDEIKALGACIQVLVAGAVIYDGSEGRFTKQELKGRIPEVKRLMKHPTAIKVMEAVHRQLSTDESKSHTAGEVWQLMFPKAAE
;
A
#
# COMPACT_ATOMS: atom_id res chain seq x y z
N MET A 1 28.19 -13.63 -7.66
CA MET A 1 27.12 -13.54 -6.64
C MET A 1 25.82 -13.95 -7.30
N VAL A 2 25.03 -14.80 -6.65
CA VAL A 2 23.69 -15.15 -7.12
C VAL A 2 22.77 -13.98 -6.78
N THR A 3 22.15 -13.35 -7.78
CA THR A 3 21.20 -12.26 -7.57
C THR A 3 19.97 -12.81 -6.84
N THR A 4 19.60 -12.23 -5.70
CA THR A 4 18.39 -12.61 -4.95
C THR A 4 17.22 -11.69 -5.30
N PRO A 5 15.97 -12.08 -4.98
CA PRO A 5 14.81 -11.17 -5.05
C PRO A 5 15.02 -9.86 -4.27
N TYR A 6 15.69 -9.92 -3.11
CA TYR A 6 16.07 -8.74 -2.34
C TYR A 6 17.02 -7.81 -3.11
N ASP A 7 18.06 -8.36 -3.75
CA ASP A 7 19.00 -7.58 -4.54
C ASP A 7 18.33 -6.93 -5.76
N ALA A 8 17.47 -7.69 -6.45
CA ALA A 8 16.71 -7.19 -7.59
C ALA A 8 15.82 -6.00 -7.19
N LEU A 9 15.02 -6.15 -6.13
CA LEU A 9 14.15 -5.09 -5.63
C LEU A 9 14.90 -3.89 -5.08
N SER A 10 15.95 -4.11 -4.29
CA SER A 10 16.72 -3.03 -3.69
C SER A 10 17.39 -2.14 -4.74
N SER A 11 17.73 -2.70 -5.91
CA SER A 11 18.29 -1.97 -7.05
C SER A 11 17.25 -1.22 -7.89
N GLY A 12 15.96 -1.50 -7.72
CA GLY A 12 14.87 -0.92 -8.53
C GLY A 12 14.82 -1.44 -9.98
N ASP A 13 15.54 -2.51 -10.28
CA ASP A 13 15.75 -3.04 -11.62
C ASP A 13 14.71 -4.11 -11.98
N SER A 14 13.71 -3.74 -12.78
CA SER A 14 12.64 -4.65 -13.19
C SER A 14 13.13 -5.78 -14.08
N ASP A 15 14.17 -5.57 -14.88
CA ASP A 15 14.69 -6.62 -15.76
C ASP A 15 15.36 -7.73 -14.95
N LYS A 16 16.05 -7.39 -13.86
CA LYS A 16 16.56 -8.39 -12.91
C LYS A 16 15.44 -9.15 -12.23
N ALA A 17 14.37 -8.46 -11.81
CA ALA A 17 13.22 -9.11 -11.19
C ALA A 17 12.55 -10.10 -12.17
N ILE A 18 12.30 -9.67 -13.41
CA ILE A 18 11.74 -10.48 -14.49
C ILE A 18 12.65 -11.69 -14.78
N ALA A 19 13.96 -11.49 -14.89
CA ALA A 19 14.90 -12.58 -15.16
C ALA A 19 14.87 -13.67 -14.08
N LEU A 20 14.75 -13.29 -12.81
CA LEU A 20 14.63 -14.25 -11.70
C LEU A 20 13.31 -15.02 -11.75
N LEU A 21 12.20 -14.34 -12.03
CA LEU A 21 10.88 -14.96 -12.15
C LEU A 21 10.80 -15.92 -13.35
N ILE A 22 11.45 -15.60 -14.48
CA ILE A 22 11.57 -16.50 -15.63
C ILE A 22 12.43 -17.72 -15.30
N ALA A 23 13.54 -17.51 -14.60
CA ALA A 23 14.46 -18.59 -14.25
C ALA A 23 13.84 -19.57 -13.25
N ASN A 24 12.96 -19.09 -12.36
CA ASN A 24 12.33 -19.88 -11.30
C ASN A 24 10.84 -19.52 -11.17
N PRO A 25 9.96 -19.93 -12.10
CA PRO A 25 8.54 -19.59 -12.08
C PRO A 25 7.79 -20.51 -11.09
N ASN A 26 8.12 -20.41 -9.80
CA ASN A 26 7.52 -21.20 -8.72
C ASN A 26 7.11 -20.34 -7.52
N LEU A 27 6.18 -20.87 -6.71
CA LEU A 27 5.53 -20.11 -5.63
C LEU A 27 6.54 -19.62 -4.59
N ALA A 28 7.60 -20.41 -4.34
CA ALA A 28 8.68 -20.01 -3.44
C ALA A 28 9.36 -18.71 -3.91
N THR A 29 9.62 -18.57 -5.21
CA THR A 29 10.24 -17.36 -5.77
C THR A 29 9.32 -16.14 -5.63
N ILE A 30 8.01 -16.30 -5.88
CA ILE A 30 7.04 -15.21 -5.64
C ILE A 30 7.03 -14.82 -4.15
N TYR A 31 7.00 -15.82 -3.26
CA TYR A 31 7.03 -15.60 -1.82
C TYR A 31 8.30 -14.89 -1.36
N GLU A 32 9.46 -15.22 -1.93
CA GLU A 32 10.71 -14.50 -1.67
C GLU A 32 10.64 -13.04 -2.13
N PHE A 33 10.00 -12.75 -3.26
CA PHE A 33 9.76 -11.37 -3.70
C PHE A 33 8.84 -10.61 -2.74
N THR A 34 7.75 -11.22 -2.27
CA THR A 34 6.83 -10.55 -1.33
C THR A 34 7.47 -10.31 0.04
N GLN A 35 8.26 -11.27 0.54
CA GLN A 35 9.06 -11.09 1.76
C GLN A 35 10.11 -10.00 1.60
N ALA A 36 10.86 -10.00 0.50
CA ALA A 36 11.86 -8.98 0.22
C ALA A 36 11.23 -7.58 0.12
N PHE A 37 10.07 -7.49 -0.53
CA PHE A 37 9.29 -6.26 -0.63
C PHE A 37 8.89 -5.74 0.76
N GLU A 38 8.29 -6.56 1.61
CA GLU A 38 7.94 -6.17 2.98
C GLU A 38 9.17 -5.69 3.75
N GLN A 39 10.27 -6.46 3.75
CA GLN A 39 11.50 -6.11 4.47
C GLN A 39 12.10 -4.79 4.00
N LEU A 40 12.17 -4.57 2.68
CA LEU A 40 12.67 -3.33 2.09
C LEU A 40 11.77 -2.14 2.43
N CYS A 41 10.45 -2.30 2.37
CA CYS A 41 9.50 -1.25 2.73
C CYS A 41 9.60 -0.89 4.22
N MET A 42 9.80 -1.87 5.11
CA MET A 42 10.00 -1.63 6.54
C MET A 42 11.32 -0.90 6.82
N LYS A 43 12.37 -1.18 6.04
CA LYS A 43 13.70 -0.57 6.21
C LYS A 43 13.81 0.80 5.54
N HIS A 44 13.12 1.00 4.42
CA HIS A 44 13.17 2.20 3.59
C HIS A 44 11.77 2.65 3.16
N PRO A 45 10.91 3.13 4.09
CA PRO A 45 9.54 3.53 3.77
C PRO A 45 9.44 4.66 2.74
N ASP A 46 10.48 5.49 2.63
CA ASP A 46 10.59 6.56 1.65
C ASP A 46 10.78 6.06 0.20
N LYS A 47 11.19 4.79 0.03
CA LYS A 47 11.50 4.17 -1.26
C LYS A 47 10.44 3.18 -1.74
N ILE A 48 9.31 3.05 -1.03
CA ILE A 48 8.24 2.09 -1.36
C ILE A 48 7.77 2.21 -2.82
N ASN A 49 7.69 3.43 -3.37
CA ASN A 49 7.35 3.64 -4.79
C ASN A 49 8.27 2.88 -5.74
N ILE A 50 9.58 2.88 -5.48
CA ILE A 50 10.56 2.21 -6.33
C ILE A 50 10.30 0.71 -6.31
N PHE A 51 10.22 0.12 -5.11
CA PHE A 51 10.05 -1.33 -4.96
C PHE A 51 8.73 -1.82 -5.56
N ALA A 52 7.63 -1.08 -5.33
CA ALA A 52 6.32 -1.44 -5.85
C ALA A 52 6.23 -1.27 -7.37
N SER A 53 6.83 -0.21 -7.93
CA SER A 53 6.90 -0.03 -9.39
C SER A 53 7.72 -1.15 -10.05
N THR A 54 8.87 -1.53 -9.47
CA THR A 54 9.66 -2.67 -9.96
C THR A 54 8.83 -3.96 -10.01
N LEU A 55 8.08 -4.25 -8.95
CA LEU A 55 7.20 -5.42 -8.92
C LEU A 55 6.01 -5.32 -9.88
N SER A 56 5.41 -4.13 -10.00
CA SER A 56 4.29 -3.91 -10.92
C SER A 56 4.73 -4.17 -12.36
N SER A 57 5.87 -3.60 -12.77
CA SER A 57 6.46 -3.84 -14.09
C SER A 57 6.81 -5.31 -14.32
N ALA A 58 7.34 -6.00 -13.31
CA ALA A 58 7.62 -7.44 -13.42
C ALA A 58 6.33 -8.27 -13.57
N SER A 59 5.29 -7.95 -12.80
CA SER A 59 3.99 -8.65 -12.83
C SER A 59 3.24 -8.49 -14.15
N GLN A 60 3.48 -7.38 -14.86
CA GLN A 60 2.85 -7.06 -16.13
C GLN A 60 3.70 -7.47 -17.34
N SER A 61 4.85 -8.12 -17.12
CA SER A 61 5.71 -8.54 -18.23
C SER A 61 5.06 -9.68 -19.03
N ASP A 62 4.94 -9.47 -20.34
CA ASP A 62 4.50 -10.48 -21.32
C ASP A 62 5.45 -11.68 -21.42
N ARG A 63 6.66 -11.55 -20.88
CA ARG A 63 7.69 -12.60 -20.84
C ARG A 63 7.40 -13.70 -19.82
N ILE A 64 6.45 -13.49 -18.91
CA ILE A 64 6.06 -14.45 -17.86
C ILE A 64 4.58 -14.76 -18.03
N SER A 65 4.25 -15.75 -18.85
CA SER A 65 2.86 -16.02 -19.25
C SER A 65 2.11 -16.96 -18.31
N GLN A 66 2.76 -18.00 -17.81
CA GLN A 66 2.12 -19.04 -17.02
C GLN A 66 2.99 -19.47 -15.85
N PHE A 67 2.30 -19.89 -14.81
CA PHE A 67 2.89 -20.37 -13.57
C PHE A 67 2.33 -21.73 -13.24
N THR A 68 3.21 -22.68 -12.97
CA THR A 68 2.84 -24.04 -12.60
C THR A 68 2.87 -24.17 -11.08
N ILE A 69 1.70 -24.36 -10.49
CA ILE A 69 1.55 -24.64 -9.07
C ILE A 69 1.44 -26.15 -8.91
N CYS A 70 2.40 -26.75 -8.22
CA CYS A 70 2.32 -28.14 -7.80
C CYS A 70 1.73 -28.17 -6.38
N ASP A 71 0.47 -28.54 -6.26
CA ASP A 71 -0.13 -28.97 -4.99
C ASP A 71 -0.08 -30.51 -4.93
N ALA A 72 -0.12 -31.10 -3.75
CA ALA A 72 0.26 -32.49 -3.45
C ALA A 72 -0.27 -33.56 -4.43
N ASP A 73 -1.44 -33.33 -5.03
CA ASP A 73 -2.08 -34.24 -5.98
C ASP A 73 -2.40 -33.60 -7.36
N GLU A 74 -2.14 -32.30 -7.56
CA GLU A 74 -2.54 -31.57 -8.78
C GLU A 74 -1.49 -30.55 -9.25
N THR A 75 -1.33 -30.48 -10.57
CA THR A 75 -0.53 -29.44 -11.23
C THR A 75 -1.48 -28.46 -11.90
N LEU A 76 -1.58 -27.25 -11.33
CA LEU A 76 -2.43 -26.18 -11.86
C LEU A 76 -1.56 -25.19 -12.65
N ASN A 77 -2.02 -24.85 -13.85
CA ASN A 77 -1.43 -23.76 -14.63
C ASN A 77 -2.32 -22.52 -14.47
N GLU A 78 -1.83 -21.53 -13.74
CA GLU A 78 -2.52 -20.25 -13.55
C GLU A 78 -1.76 -19.12 -14.28
N PRO A 79 -2.45 -18.06 -14.72
CA PRO A 79 -1.80 -16.83 -15.17
C PRO A 79 -0.89 -16.27 -14.07
N PHE A 80 0.35 -15.92 -14.44
CA PHE A 80 1.36 -15.45 -13.48
C PHE A 80 0.90 -14.21 -12.71
N ASP A 81 0.32 -13.24 -13.42
CA ASP A 81 -0.18 -11.99 -12.85
C ASP A 81 -1.25 -12.23 -11.77
N GLY A 82 -2.15 -13.21 -11.98
CA GLY A 82 -3.17 -13.61 -11.02
C GLY A 82 -2.57 -14.17 -9.73
N VAL A 83 -1.63 -15.12 -9.84
CA VAL A 83 -0.93 -15.70 -8.69
C VAL A 83 -0.11 -14.63 -7.96
N PHE A 84 0.63 -13.82 -8.70
CA PHE A 84 1.47 -12.76 -8.15
C PHE A 84 0.64 -11.73 -7.38
N ARG A 85 -0.47 -11.26 -7.96
CA ARG A 85 -1.40 -10.32 -7.32
C ARG A 85 -2.03 -10.89 -6.06
N ARG A 86 -2.33 -12.20 -6.04
CA ARG A 86 -2.87 -12.92 -4.85
C ARG A 86 -1.86 -12.91 -3.69
N GLU A 87 -0.59 -13.15 -3.97
CA GLU A 87 0.45 -13.13 -2.93
C GLU A 87 0.74 -11.72 -2.39
N ILE A 88 0.71 -10.70 -3.26
CA ILE A 88 0.78 -9.31 -2.82
C ILE A 88 -0.44 -8.95 -1.96
N TYR A 89 -1.64 -9.37 -2.37
CA TYR A 89 -2.87 -9.15 -1.60
C TYR A 89 -2.77 -9.74 -0.20
N GLU A 90 -2.37 -11.02 -0.05
CA GLU A 90 -2.25 -11.65 1.28
C GLU A 90 -1.17 -10.97 2.13
N THR A 91 -0.10 -10.49 1.51
CA THR A 91 0.94 -9.70 2.19
C THR A 91 0.38 -8.38 2.74
N ILE A 92 -0.31 -7.60 1.90
CA ILE A 92 -0.91 -6.31 2.30
C ILE A 92 -1.97 -6.53 3.38
N LYS A 93 -2.85 -7.52 3.21
CA LYS A 93 -3.90 -7.87 4.16
C LYS A 93 -3.34 -8.22 5.52
N ARG A 94 -2.31 -9.08 5.60
CA ARG A 94 -1.62 -9.41 6.85
C ARG A 94 -1.02 -8.17 7.52
N LEU A 95 -0.40 -7.29 6.74
CA LEU A 95 0.20 -6.07 7.25
C LEU A 95 -0.84 -5.10 7.82
N LEU A 96 -1.96 -4.89 7.12
CA LEU A 96 -3.05 -4.00 7.58
C LEU A 96 -3.81 -4.58 8.79
N TYR A 97 -3.89 -5.91 8.92
CA TYR A 97 -4.46 -6.57 10.10
C TYR A 97 -3.49 -6.74 11.27
N THR A 98 -2.21 -6.39 11.09
CA THR A 98 -1.30 -6.29 12.23
C THR A 98 -1.86 -5.26 13.20
N THR A 99 -1.81 -5.56 14.50
CA THR A 99 -2.36 -4.65 15.51
C THR A 99 -1.69 -3.28 15.37
N ALA A 100 -2.48 -2.27 15.04
CA ALA A 100 -2.02 -0.90 15.07
C ALA A 100 -1.45 -0.60 16.45
N ASP A 101 -0.18 -0.18 16.50
CA ASP A 101 0.31 0.49 17.70
C ASP A 101 -0.56 1.74 17.90
N THR A 102 -0.59 2.25 19.12
CA THR A 102 -1.23 3.53 19.42
C THR A 102 -0.27 4.72 19.24
N SER A 103 0.96 4.45 18.78
CA SER A 103 2.06 5.41 18.69
C SER A 103 2.33 5.80 17.23
N ILE A 104 2.41 7.09 16.93
CA ILE A 104 2.76 7.60 15.59
C ILE A 104 4.28 7.79 15.53
N ILE A 105 5.00 6.72 15.17
CA ILE A 105 6.47 6.67 15.11
C ILE A 105 6.98 6.04 13.81
N PRO A 106 8.24 6.29 13.39
CA PRO A 106 8.79 5.74 12.14
C PRO A 106 8.85 4.21 12.07
N SER A 107 8.83 3.49 13.19
CA SER A 107 8.83 2.02 13.20
C SER A 107 7.43 1.41 13.28
N ASP A 108 6.37 2.23 13.20
CA ASP A 108 5.01 1.75 13.25
C ASP A 108 4.67 0.95 11.98
N LYS A 109 4.38 -0.34 12.16
CA LYS A 109 4.11 -1.27 11.06
C LYS A 109 2.82 -0.94 10.32
N TYR A 110 1.81 -0.40 10.99
CA TYR A 110 0.52 -0.08 10.39
C TYR A 110 0.62 1.17 9.49
N ILE A 111 1.39 2.17 9.88
CA ILE A 111 1.71 3.36 9.06
C ILE A 111 2.47 2.93 7.80
N ILE A 112 3.50 2.08 7.94
CA ILE A 112 4.24 1.55 6.79
C ILE A 112 3.32 0.70 5.90
N ALA A 113 2.46 -0.15 6.49
CA ALA A 113 1.47 -0.93 5.76
C ALA A 113 0.49 -0.04 4.97
N SER A 114 0.08 1.10 5.55
CA SER A 114 -0.78 2.08 4.89
C SER A 114 -0.09 2.72 3.69
N LEU A 115 1.22 3.00 3.77
CA LEU A 115 2.02 3.45 2.63
C LEU A 115 2.12 2.37 1.55
N ILE A 116 2.45 1.12 1.94
CA ILE A 116 2.51 -0.02 1.03
C ILE A 116 1.17 -0.19 0.29
N SER A 117 0.06 -0.15 1.02
CA SER A 117 -1.29 -0.25 0.46
C SER A 117 -1.56 0.86 -0.56
N GLY A 118 -1.28 2.13 -0.20
CA GLY A 118 -1.46 3.25 -1.11
C GLY A 118 -0.61 3.11 -2.37
N VAL A 119 0.68 2.78 -2.23
CA VAL A 119 1.56 2.63 -3.39
C VAL A 119 1.14 1.45 -4.28
N ALA A 120 0.69 0.34 -3.68
CA ALA A 120 0.21 -0.81 -4.44
C ALA A 120 -1.00 -0.46 -5.33
N ILE A 121 -1.91 0.39 -4.82
CA ILE A 121 -3.01 0.94 -5.62
C ILE A 121 -2.47 1.88 -6.70
N LEU A 122 -1.63 2.85 -6.32
CA LEU A 122 -1.07 3.85 -7.24
C LEU A 122 -0.36 3.21 -8.44
N THR A 123 0.36 2.11 -8.22
CA THR A 123 1.17 1.42 -9.23
C THR A 123 0.41 0.30 -9.94
N ASN A 124 -0.86 0.07 -9.61
CA ASN A 124 -1.65 -1.10 -10.04
C ASN A 124 -0.95 -2.46 -9.75
N LEU A 125 -0.09 -2.50 -8.73
CA LEU A 125 0.50 -3.73 -8.23
C LEU A 125 -0.57 -4.60 -7.55
N CYS A 126 -1.46 -3.98 -6.77
CA CYS A 126 -2.61 -4.64 -6.16
C CYS A 126 -3.69 -3.60 -5.82
N ILE A 127 -4.91 -3.86 -6.30
CA ILE A 127 -6.13 -3.13 -5.94
C ILE A 127 -7.12 -4.17 -5.42
N SER A 128 -7.58 -4.02 -4.19
CA SER A 128 -8.47 -4.97 -3.54
C SER A 128 -9.50 -4.29 -2.64
N ASP A 129 -10.65 -4.94 -2.44
CA ASP A 129 -11.70 -4.44 -1.56
C ASP A 129 -11.21 -4.31 -0.11
N VAL A 130 -10.23 -5.10 0.35
CA VAL A 130 -9.66 -4.98 1.70
C VAL A 130 -9.02 -3.61 1.91
N GLN A 131 -8.22 -3.14 0.95
CA GLN A 131 -7.58 -1.83 1.04
C GLN A 131 -8.62 -0.70 1.06
N LEU A 132 -9.64 -0.81 0.21
CA LEU A 132 -10.72 0.18 0.12
C LEU A 132 -11.62 0.16 1.37
N ILE A 133 -11.82 -1.01 1.98
CA ILE A 133 -12.50 -1.15 3.26
C ILE A 133 -11.70 -0.48 4.37
N GLU A 134 -10.37 -0.64 4.42
CA GLU A 134 -9.53 0.04 5.42
C GLU A 134 -9.62 1.57 5.27
N ILE A 135 -9.63 2.09 4.03
CA ILE A 135 -9.88 3.52 3.77
C ILE A 135 -11.26 3.93 4.28
N ALA A 136 -12.31 3.19 3.92
CA ALA A 136 -13.67 3.49 4.34
C ALA A 136 -13.83 3.45 5.87
N GLN A 137 -13.21 2.48 6.54
CA GLN A 137 -13.21 2.36 7.99
C GLN A 137 -12.47 3.52 8.64
N GLY A 138 -11.25 3.84 8.23
CA GLY A 138 -10.47 4.95 8.80
C GLY A 138 -11.10 6.32 8.54
N LEU A 139 -11.80 6.50 7.42
CA LEU A 139 -12.59 7.71 7.15
C LEU A 139 -14.00 7.67 7.76
N HIS A 140 -14.31 6.62 8.52
CA HIS A 140 -15.57 6.42 9.24
C HIS A 140 -16.79 6.49 8.30
N PHE A 141 -16.79 5.88 7.11
CA PHE A 141 -17.98 5.89 6.25
C PHE A 141 -19.22 5.30 6.99
N PRO A 142 -20.45 5.82 6.80
CA PRO A 142 -21.62 5.39 7.60
C PRO A 142 -21.94 3.89 7.55
N ARG A 143 -21.53 3.19 6.48
CA ARG A 143 -21.71 1.73 6.32
C ARG A 143 -20.56 0.89 6.89
N SER A 144 -19.47 1.51 7.35
CA SER A 144 -18.37 0.79 8.00
C SER A 144 -18.81 0.40 9.41
N LYS A 145 -19.14 -0.88 9.61
CA LYS A 145 -19.63 -1.46 10.88
C LYS A 145 -18.66 -1.39 12.08
N TYR A 146 -17.54 -0.68 11.93
CA TYR A 146 -16.40 -0.73 12.86
C TYR A 146 -16.18 0.55 13.67
N ARG A 147 -17.04 1.57 13.50
CA ARG A 147 -16.95 2.86 14.21
C ARG A 147 -17.01 2.76 15.74
N GLU A 148 -17.54 1.67 16.29
CA GLU A 148 -17.81 1.53 17.74
C GLU A 148 -16.98 0.43 18.40
N ILE A 149 -16.04 -0.18 17.66
CA ILE A 149 -15.31 -1.37 18.14
C ILE A 149 -13.94 -0.99 18.74
N PHE A 150 -13.38 0.16 18.36
CA PHE A 150 -12.03 0.56 18.75
C PHE A 150 -12.05 1.76 19.70
N GLY A 151 -11.00 1.89 20.53
CA GLY A 151 -10.81 3.07 21.38
C GLY A 151 -10.19 4.24 20.61
N GLU A 152 -10.35 5.47 21.12
CA GLU A 152 -9.99 6.72 20.43
C GLU A 152 -8.60 6.72 19.77
N LYS A 153 -7.57 6.17 20.44
CA LYS A 153 -6.21 6.12 19.88
C LYS A 153 -6.08 5.23 18.65
N LYS A 154 -6.83 4.13 18.61
CA LYS A 154 -6.86 3.23 17.46
C LYS A 154 -7.64 3.85 16.31
N ASP A 155 -8.71 4.57 16.59
CA ASP A 155 -9.46 5.32 15.58
C ASP A 155 -8.59 6.41 14.93
N GLU A 156 -7.81 7.14 15.73
CA GLU A 156 -6.87 8.13 15.22
C GLU A 156 -5.84 7.52 14.26
N ILE A 157 -5.22 6.39 14.62
CA ILE A 157 -4.22 5.76 13.76
C ILE A 157 -4.83 5.12 12.52
N LYS A 158 -6.03 4.53 12.62
CA LYS A 158 -6.76 4.05 11.44
C LYS A 158 -7.12 5.20 10.49
N ALA A 159 -7.57 6.32 11.06
CA ALA A 159 -7.85 7.51 10.27
C ALA A 159 -6.59 8.06 9.60
N LEU A 160 -5.45 8.06 10.30
CA LEU A 160 -4.16 8.43 9.73
C LEU A 160 -3.78 7.49 8.58
N GLY A 161 -3.91 6.17 8.77
CA GLY A 161 -3.66 5.17 7.73
C GLY A 161 -4.52 5.37 6.48
N ALA A 162 -5.80 5.68 6.65
CA ALA A 162 -6.68 6.01 5.53
C ALA A 162 -6.28 7.32 4.84
N CYS A 163 -5.91 8.36 5.59
CA CYS A 163 -5.40 9.60 5.02
C CYS A 163 -4.11 9.39 4.22
N ILE A 164 -3.18 8.56 4.71
CA ILE A 164 -1.96 8.18 3.99
C ILE A 164 -2.32 7.52 2.64
N GLN A 165 -3.22 6.54 2.66
CA GLN A 165 -3.64 5.84 1.43
C GLN A 165 -4.30 6.81 0.43
N VAL A 166 -5.11 7.76 0.89
CA VAL A 166 -5.71 8.79 0.02
C VAL A 166 -4.68 9.76 -0.53
N LEU A 167 -3.66 10.17 0.24
CA LEU A 167 -2.58 11.01 -0.29
C LEU A 167 -1.82 10.29 -1.40
N VAL A 168 -1.52 9.01 -1.21
CA VAL A 168 -0.67 8.25 -2.13
C VAL A 168 -1.43 7.78 -3.37
N ALA A 169 -2.68 7.38 -3.23
CA ALA A 169 -3.45 6.73 -4.30
C ALA A 169 -4.70 7.48 -4.71
N GLY A 170 -4.93 8.69 -4.18
CA GLY A 170 -6.19 9.41 -4.33
C GLY A 170 -6.68 9.47 -5.77
N ALA A 171 -5.83 9.87 -6.72
CA ALA A 171 -6.22 9.98 -8.13
C ALA A 171 -6.75 8.64 -8.69
N VAL A 172 -6.10 7.52 -8.36
CA VAL A 172 -6.58 6.19 -8.78
C VAL A 172 -7.90 5.83 -8.09
N ILE A 173 -8.04 6.18 -6.81
CA ILE A 173 -9.21 5.87 -5.98
C ILE A 173 -10.47 6.64 -6.42
N TYR A 174 -10.33 7.91 -6.82
CA TYR A 174 -11.48 8.78 -7.10
C TYR A 174 -11.65 9.22 -8.56
N ASP A 175 -10.63 9.13 -9.41
CA ASP A 175 -10.73 9.41 -10.86
C ASP A 175 -10.63 8.14 -11.73
N GLY A 176 -10.23 7.00 -11.16
CA GLY A 176 -10.06 5.75 -11.89
C GLY A 176 -11.39 5.11 -12.33
N SER A 177 -11.34 4.28 -13.38
CA SER A 177 -12.48 3.47 -13.83
C SER A 177 -12.99 2.49 -12.77
N GLU A 178 -12.14 2.16 -11.80
CA GLU A 178 -12.47 1.33 -10.64
C GLU A 178 -12.82 2.16 -9.39
N GLY A 179 -12.96 3.48 -9.54
CA GLY A 179 -13.17 4.40 -8.43
C GLY A 179 -14.36 4.02 -7.56
N ARG A 180 -14.08 3.57 -6.33
CA ARG A 180 -15.10 3.18 -5.35
C ARG A 180 -15.57 4.34 -4.48
N PHE A 181 -14.88 5.47 -4.54
CA PHE A 181 -15.24 6.70 -3.83
C PHE A 181 -15.11 7.89 -4.78
N THR A 182 -16.07 8.79 -4.74
CA THR A 182 -15.94 10.10 -5.39
C THR A 182 -15.06 11.02 -4.54
N LYS A 183 -14.43 11.99 -5.20
CA LYS A 183 -13.67 13.05 -4.52
C LYS A 183 -14.52 13.81 -3.50
N GLN A 184 -15.81 14.03 -3.81
CA GLN A 184 -16.76 14.69 -2.92
C GLN A 184 -17.08 13.84 -1.68
N GLU A 185 -17.24 12.53 -1.83
CA GLU A 185 -17.44 11.62 -0.69
C GLU A 185 -16.25 11.65 0.25
N LEU A 186 -15.03 11.52 -0.28
CA LEU A 186 -13.80 11.58 0.53
C LEU A 186 -13.68 12.94 1.24
N LYS A 187 -13.94 14.05 0.54
CA LYS A 187 -13.89 15.40 1.11
C LYS A 187 -14.93 15.57 2.23
N GLY A 188 -16.12 15.02 2.06
CA GLY A 188 -17.19 15.04 3.06
C GLY A 188 -16.84 14.29 4.34
N ARG A 189 -15.84 13.39 4.33
CA ARG A 189 -15.39 12.66 5.52
C ARG A 189 -14.36 13.42 6.37
N ILE A 190 -13.68 14.42 5.82
CA ILE A 190 -12.61 15.15 6.52
C ILE A 190 -13.06 15.76 7.86
N PRO A 191 -14.23 16.43 7.97
CA PRO A 191 -14.68 16.99 9.24
C PRO A 191 -14.88 15.95 10.36
N GLU A 192 -15.30 14.74 9.98
CA GLU A 192 -15.55 13.66 10.93
C GLU A 192 -14.24 13.10 11.47
N VAL A 193 -13.27 12.88 10.58
CA VAL A 193 -11.92 12.43 10.93
C VAL A 193 -11.16 13.48 11.74
N LYS A 194 -11.33 14.77 11.43
CA LYS A 194 -10.69 15.87 12.15
C LYS A 194 -10.96 15.85 13.66
N ARG A 195 -12.12 15.37 14.09
CA ARG A 195 -12.47 15.26 15.52
C ARG A 195 -11.67 14.18 16.25
N LEU A 196 -11.12 13.22 15.52
CA LEU A 196 -10.33 12.10 16.05
C LEU A 196 -8.84 12.45 16.15
N MET A 197 -8.35 13.32 15.26
CA MET A 197 -6.94 13.68 15.18
C MET A 197 -6.51 14.61 16.32
N LYS A 198 -5.69 14.09 17.23
CA LYS A 198 -5.08 14.82 18.36
C LYS A 198 -3.58 15.04 18.13
N HIS A 199 -2.91 14.09 17.48
CA HIS A 199 -1.48 14.11 17.25
C HIS A 199 -1.11 15.11 16.14
N PRO A 200 -0.10 15.98 16.35
CA PRO A 200 0.30 16.99 15.35
C PRO A 200 0.61 16.42 13.97
N THR A 201 1.28 15.27 13.90
CA THR A 201 1.56 14.59 12.62
C THR A 201 0.27 14.15 11.91
N ALA A 202 -0.69 13.59 12.65
CA ALA A 202 -1.93 13.12 12.06
C ALA A 202 -2.77 14.29 11.51
N ILE A 203 -2.80 15.41 12.25
CA ILE A 203 -3.42 16.66 11.81
C ILE A 203 -2.77 17.15 10.51
N LYS A 204 -1.43 17.22 10.43
CA LYS A 204 -0.70 17.65 9.22
C LYS A 204 -1.02 16.80 8.00
N VAL A 205 -1.07 15.47 8.16
CA VAL A 205 -1.41 14.54 7.07
C VAL A 205 -2.86 14.72 6.62
N MET A 206 -3.80 14.84 7.56
CA MET A 206 -5.21 15.10 7.25
C MET A 206 -5.41 16.44 6.53
N GLU A 207 -4.69 17.49 6.93
CA GLU A 207 -4.72 18.78 6.23
C GLU A 207 -4.16 18.68 4.81
N ALA A 208 -3.12 17.88 4.58
CA ALA A 208 -2.62 17.61 3.23
C ALA A 208 -3.68 16.89 2.37
N VAL A 209 -4.40 15.92 2.93
CA VAL A 209 -5.53 15.27 2.23
C VAL A 209 -6.60 16.29 1.89
N HIS A 210 -6.96 17.16 2.85
CA HIS A 210 -7.96 18.19 2.62
C HIS A 210 -7.57 19.14 1.47
N ARG A 211 -6.29 19.53 1.40
CA ARG A 211 -5.76 20.33 0.28
C ARG A 211 -5.86 19.57 -1.04
N GLN A 212 -5.37 18.33 -1.11
CA GLN A 212 -5.43 17.49 -2.32
C GLN A 212 -6.87 17.31 -2.84
N LEU A 213 -7.83 17.12 -1.93
CA LEU A 213 -9.25 16.97 -2.30
C LEU A 213 -9.95 18.29 -2.63
N SER A 214 -9.33 19.43 -2.35
CA SER A 214 -9.89 20.76 -2.59
C SER A 214 -9.32 21.47 -3.81
N THR A 215 -8.21 21.00 -4.35
CA THR A 215 -7.64 21.44 -5.63
C THR A 215 -8.21 20.61 -6.78
N ASP A 216 -8.33 21.17 -7.99
CA ASP A 216 -8.68 20.38 -9.18
C ASP A 216 -7.51 19.51 -9.69
N GLU A 217 -6.33 19.65 -9.08
CA GLU A 217 -5.17 18.81 -9.36
C GLU A 217 -5.37 17.39 -8.86
N SER A 218 -5.42 16.41 -9.77
CA SER A 218 -5.41 14.97 -9.47
C SER A 218 -4.00 14.46 -9.17
N LYS A 219 -3.19 15.24 -8.46
CA LYS A 219 -1.82 14.84 -8.15
C LYS A 219 -1.78 14.05 -6.85
N SER A 220 -1.42 12.77 -6.96
CA SER A 220 -1.12 11.94 -5.79
C SER A 220 0.33 12.18 -5.34
N HIS A 221 0.56 12.04 -4.04
CA HIS A 221 1.90 12.14 -3.46
C HIS A 221 2.63 10.80 -3.54
N THR A 222 3.94 10.84 -3.71
CA THR A 222 4.79 9.66 -3.50
C THR A 222 4.79 9.27 -2.02
N ALA A 223 5.05 7.99 -1.72
CA ALA A 223 5.27 7.54 -0.35
C ALA A 223 6.43 8.29 0.31
N GLY A 224 7.48 8.64 -0.46
CA GLY A 224 8.58 9.48 0.01
C GLY A 224 8.11 10.86 0.49
N GLU A 225 7.27 11.55 -0.28
CA GLU A 225 6.69 12.84 0.11
C GLU A 225 5.81 12.72 1.36
N VAL A 226 4.95 11.70 1.42
CA VAL A 226 4.10 11.46 2.60
C VAL A 226 4.94 11.08 3.82
N TRP A 227 6.00 10.30 3.63
CA TRP A 227 6.94 9.94 4.70
C TRP A 227 7.65 11.16 5.27
N GLN A 228 8.18 12.04 4.41
CA GLN A 228 8.83 13.29 4.84
C GLN A 228 7.85 14.26 5.51
N LEU A 229 6.57 14.26 5.10
CA LEU A 229 5.52 15.02 5.78
C LEU A 229 5.30 14.52 7.22
N MET A 230 5.35 13.20 7.44
CA MET A 230 5.12 12.59 8.75
C MET A 230 6.34 12.67 9.68
N PHE A 231 7.51 12.39 9.12
CA PHE A 231 8.76 12.23 9.85
C PHE A 231 9.88 13.03 9.15
N PRO A 232 9.82 14.37 9.22
CA PRO A 232 10.84 15.21 8.61
C PRO A 232 12.19 14.92 9.26
N LYS A 233 13.25 14.87 8.45
CA LYS A 233 14.62 14.84 8.98
C LYS A 233 14.83 16.07 9.87
N ALA A 234 15.45 15.90 11.03
CA ALA A 234 15.88 17.03 11.83
C ALA A 234 16.76 17.93 10.95
N ALA A 235 16.54 19.24 10.98
CA ALA A 235 17.45 20.18 10.34
C ALA A 235 18.80 20.04 11.06
N GLU A 236 19.81 19.55 10.32
CA GLU A 236 21.20 19.56 10.77
C GLU A 236 21.75 20.99 10.84
#